data_AF-A0A2P2JXD7-F1
#
_entry.id   AF-A0A2P2JXD7-F1
#
_cell.length_a   1.000
_cell.length_b   1.000
_cell.length_c   1.000
_cell.angle_alpha   90.00
_cell.angle_beta   90.00
_cell.angle_gamma   90.00
#
_symmetry.space_group_name_H-M   'P 1'
#
loop_
_entity.id
_entity.type
_entity.pdbx_description
1 polymer ?
#
loop_
_entity_poly.entity_id
_entity_poly.type
_entity_poly.pdbx_seq_one_letter_code
_entity_poly.pdbx_strand_id
1 'polypeptide(L)'
;MESRKFLRLLLIFVSAALVLSLFTWVHLPSVPPAAVPGLFGCAASSPRCTSKKRFQLIKNGPKPTSGRRHESDAPHHPLDPLTVQEFNKVRGILRSHQLFKSSPYALHSVVLEEPEKSLVQKWRKGDPLFPRKAAVVARVKRQTYVLTVDISTGGVAVQKVNHISGYPVMTIEDMTSATSAPLSNADFNRTIIERGVDLKDLACLPISLGWFGKKEENRRLIKVQCYSMEGTANFYMRPIEGLTVLVDMDSKDVVEISDKGRNIPLPKADNTDYRYSALKVSETKMVNPISIEQPKGPSFAVEDEHFVKWANWEFHLKPDPRAGVIISRARVRDPDSGEIRNVMYKGFTSELFVPYMDPTDAWYFKTYMDAGEYGFGLQAMSLDPLNDCPRNAHYMDGVFAAGDGTPYVQSNMICVFERYAGDIGWRHSESPITGMEVRSSESENFLKLL
;
A
#
# COMPACT_ATOMS: atom_id res chain seq x y z
N MET A 1 -57.53 -54.24 -4.14
CA MET A 1 -56.12 -54.43 -4.56
C MET A 1 -55.46 -53.09 -4.92
N GLU A 2 -55.73 -52.01 -4.17
CA GLU A 2 -55.23 -50.65 -4.46
C GLU A 2 -54.42 -50.00 -3.32
N SER A 3 -54.70 -50.34 -2.06
CA SER A 3 -53.98 -49.78 -0.89
C SER A 3 -52.47 -50.11 -0.87
N ARG A 4 -52.08 -51.31 -1.31
CA ARG A 4 -50.65 -51.71 -1.37
C ARG A 4 -49.85 -51.00 -2.47
N LYS A 5 -50.50 -50.54 -3.54
CA LYS A 5 -49.83 -49.78 -4.62
C LYS A 5 -49.63 -48.32 -4.20
N PHE A 6 -50.61 -47.75 -3.50
CA PHE A 6 -50.50 -46.39 -2.95
C PHE A 6 -49.39 -46.26 -1.91
N LEU A 7 -49.25 -47.24 -1.00
CA LEU A 7 -48.20 -47.21 0.02
C LEU A 7 -46.79 -47.32 -0.59
N ARG A 8 -46.62 -48.07 -1.68
CA ARG A 8 -45.34 -48.18 -2.41
C ARG A 8 -44.99 -46.87 -3.15
N LEU A 9 -45.97 -46.22 -3.78
CA LEU A 9 -45.77 -44.91 -4.41
C LEU A 9 -45.43 -43.83 -3.37
N LEU A 10 -46.12 -43.83 -2.22
CA LEU A 10 -45.81 -42.89 -1.13
C LEU A 10 -44.39 -43.08 -0.59
N LEU A 11 -43.94 -44.33 -0.41
CA LEU A 11 -42.58 -44.64 0.03
C LEU A 11 -41.51 -44.19 -0.99
N ILE A 12 -41.79 -44.31 -2.29
CA ILE A 12 -40.89 -43.83 -3.36
C ILE A 12 -40.81 -42.30 -3.36
N PHE A 13 -41.92 -41.60 -3.17
CA PHE A 13 -41.92 -40.13 -3.09
C PHE A 13 -41.22 -39.62 -1.84
N VAL A 14 -41.43 -40.26 -0.68
CA VAL A 14 -40.76 -39.88 0.58
C VAL A 14 -39.26 -40.14 0.51
N SER A 15 -38.83 -41.26 -0.10
CA SER A 15 -37.40 -41.55 -0.29
C SER A 15 -36.73 -40.61 -1.29
N ALA A 16 -37.40 -40.24 -2.39
CA ALA A 16 -36.90 -39.24 -3.33
C ALA A 16 -36.79 -37.84 -2.69
N ALA A 17 -37.77 -37.44 -1.88
CA ALA A 17 -37.75 -36.18 -1.14
C ALA A 17 -36.63 -36.14 -0.08
N LEU A 18 -36.38 -37.27 0.61
CA LEU A 18 -35.27 -37.40 1.55
C LEU A 18 -33.90 -37.27 0.85
N VAL A 19 -33.71 -37.91 -0.30
CA VAL A 19 -32.47 -37.80 -1.08
C VAL A 19 -32.26 -36.39 -1.61
N LEU A 20 -33.31 -35.72 -2.09
CA LEU A 20 -33.26 -34.31 -2.50
C LEU A 20 -32.95 -33.38 -1.32
N SER A 21 -33.55 -33.61 -0.14
CA SER A 21 -33.27 -32.81 1.05
C SER A 21 -31.82 -32.97 1.54
N LEU A 22 -31.28 -34.19 1.49
CA LEU A 22 -29.89 -34.50 1.80
C LEU A 22 -28.93 -33.85 0.79
N PHE A 23 -29.25 -33.87 -0.50
CA PHE A 23 -28.46 -33.16 -1.53
C PHE A 23 -28.48 -31.63 -1.32
N THR A 24 -29.62 -31.05 -0.94
CA THR A 24 -29.69 -29.61 -0.65
C THR A 24 -28.98 -29.22 0.65
N TRP A 25 -28.90 -30.12 1.64
CA TRP A 25 -28.17 -29.88 2.89
C TRP A 25 -26.65 -29.98 2.73
N VAL A 26 -26.16 -30.84 1.82
CA VAL A 26 -24.74 -30.98 1.51
C VAL A 26 -24.22 -29.85 0.60
N HIS A 27 -25.10 -29.14 -0.11
CA HIS A 27 -24.75 -28.06 -1.06
C HIS A 27 -25.19 -26.65 -0.65
N LEU A 28 -25.65 -26.43 0.59
CA LEU A 28 -25.84 -25.08 1.12
C LEU A 28 -24.46 -24.45 1.45
N PRO A 29 -24.12 -23.28 0.90
CA PRO A 29 -22.95 -22.55 1.34
C PRO A 29 -23.16 -22.14 2.80
N SER A 30 -22.32 -22.67 3.69
CA SER A 30 -22.28 -22.33 5.10
C SER A 30 -22.13 -20.82 5.27
N VAL A 31 -23.09 -20.21 5.97
CA VAL A 31 -23.04 -18.83 6.49
C VAL A 31 -21.73 -18.66 7.29
N PRO A 32 -20.89 -17.64 7.03
CA PRO A 32 -19.70 -17.41 7.83
C PRO A 32 -20.09 -17.01 9.27
N PRO A 33 -19.42 -17.53 10.32
CA PRO A 33 -19.66 -17.09 11.67
C PRO A 33 -19.21 -15.64 11.87
N ALA A 34 -19.95 -14.91 12.70
CA ALA A 34 -19.67 -13.54 13.11
C ALA A 34 -18.21 -13.37 13.60
N ALA A 35 -17.58 -12.28 13.17
CA ALA A 35 -16.22 -11.92 13.53
C ALA A 35 -16.02 -11.82 15.05
N VAL A 36 -15.08 -12.58 15.58
CA VAL A 36 -14.52 -12.37 16.92
C VAL A 36 -13.46 -11.27 16.80
N PRO A 37 -13.44 -10.24 17.66
CA PRO A 37 -12.52 -9.12 17.56
C PRO A 37 -11.16 -9.48 18.17
N GLY A 38 -10.09 -9.24 17.41
CA GLY A 38 -8.72 -9.27 17.92
C GLY A 38 -7.80 -10.21 17.14
N LEU A 39 -7.25 -9.72 16.02
CA LEU A 39 -5.90 -10.03 15.55
C LEU A 39 -5.61 -9.04 14.39
N PHE A 40 -4.97 -7.92 14.70
CA PHE A 40 -4.46 -6.99 13.69
C PHE A 40 -3.27 -7.64 13.00
N GLY A 41 -3.40 -7.92 11.69
CA GLY A 41 -2.32 -8.48 10.88
C GLY A 41 -2.82 -9.48 9.85
N CYS A 42 -3.63 -9.02 8.90
CA CYS A 42 -3.89 -9.74 7.65
C CYS A 42 -4.15 -8.73 6.53
N ALA A 43 -3.09 -8.25 5.90
CA ALA A 43 -3.17 -7.70 4.54
C ALA A 43 -3.36 -8.88 3.57
N ALA A 44 -4.26 -8.71 2.60
CA ALA A 44 -4.82 -9.77 1.74
C ALA A 44 -3.88 -10.28 0.63
N SER A 45 -2.59 -10.47 0.93
CA SER A 45 -1.58 -10.93 -0.03
C SER A 45 -0.58 -11.91 0.61
N SER A 46 -1.10 -12.94 1.27
CA SER A 46 -0.30 -14.10 1.70
C SER A 46 -0.97 -15.41 1.26
N PRO A 47 -0.29 -16.30 0.51
CA PRO A 47 -0.85 -17.58 0.06
C PRO A 47 -1.00 -18.62 1.19
N ARG A 48 -1.11 -18.20 2.46
CA ARG A 48 -1.19 -19.08 3.64
C ARG A 48 -2.56 -19.15 4.32
N CYS A 49 -3.60 -18.49 3.80
CA CYS A 49 -4.91 -18.49 4.47
C CYS A 49 -5.97 -19.46 3.89
N THR A 50 -5.64 -20.30 2.91
CA THR A 50 -6.56 -21.34 2.42
C THR A 50 -5.88 -22.70 2.32
N SER A 51 -5.65 -23.36 3.45
CA SER A 51 -5.52 -24.83 3.44
C SER A 51 -5.86 -25.42 4.82
N LYS A 52 -6.98 -26.15 4.87
CA LYS A 52 -7.32 -27.02 5.99
C LYS A 52 -6.58 -28.35 5.80
N LYS A 53 -5.47 -28.52 6.54
CA LYS A 53 -4.90 -29.77 7.11
C LYS A 53 -3.37 -29.93 6.89
N ARG A 54 -2.68 -29.93 8.04
CA ARG A 54 -1.50 -30.73 8.45
C ARG A 54 -0.06 -30.16 8.25
N PHE A 55 0.36 -29.42 9.28
CA PHE A 55 1.53 -29.58 10.17
C PHE A 55 2.91 -30.10 9.70
N GLN A 56 3.92 -29.35 10.19
CA GLN A 56 5.29 -29.71 10.62
C GLN A 56 6.40 -29.83 9.55
N LEU A 57 7.08 -28.71 9.27
CA LEU A 57 8.48 -28.45 9.66
C LEU A 57 8.91 -27.06 9.11
N ILE A 58 9.34 -26.18 10.02
CA ILE A 58 10.41 -25.16 9.95
C ILE A 58 10.19 -24.35 11.24
N LYS A 59 10.80 -24.84 12.32
CA LYS A 59 11.08 -24.00 13.49
C LYS A 59 12.28 -23.15 13.12
N ASN A 60 12.17 -21.83 13.36
CA ASN A 60 13.23 -20.82 13.30
C ASN A 60 13.40 -20.09 11.95
N GLY A 61 12.36 -19.38 11.49
CA GLY A 61 12.59 -18.06 10.90
C GLY A 61 12.76 -17.02 12.03
N PRO A 62 13.45 -15.89 11.81
CA PRO A 62 13.47 -14.83 12.81
C PRO A 62 12.03 -14.47 13.15
N LYS A 63 11.68 -14.51 14.45
CA LYS A 63 10.40 -13.98 14.91
C LYS A 63 10.31 -12.53 14.42
N PRO A 64 9.15 -12.05 13.93
CA PRO A 64 8.95 -10.62 13.76
C PRO A 64 9.39 -9.97 15.07
N THR A 65 10.31 -9.01 14.97
CA THR A 65 10.66 -8.11 16.07
C THR A 65 9.35 -7.72 16.73
N SER A 66 9.23 -7.98 18.03
CA SER A 66 7.97 -7.89 18.79
C SER A 66 7.11 -6.74 18.28
N GLY A 67 6.04 -7.07 17.54
CA GLY A 67 5.24 -6.08 16.82
C GLY A 67 4.84 -4.98 17.79
N ARG A 68 5.30 -3.77 17.50
CA ARG A 68 4.95 -2.59 18.28
C ARG A 68 3.43 -2.51 18.36
N ARG A 69 2.91 -2.31 19.56
CA ARG A 69 1.47 -2.15 19.77
C ARG A 69 1.12 -0.67 19.58
N HIS A 70 0.40 -0.37 18.51
CA HIS A 70 0.01 1.01 18.16
C HIS A 70 -1.25 1.49 18.87
N GLU A 71 -1.92 0.63 19.63
CA GLU A 71 -3.18 0.95 20.30
C GLU A 71 -3.02 1.99 21.41
N SER A 72 -1.81 2.14 21.96
CA SER A 72 -1.48 3.11 23.01
C SER A 72 -0.66 4.30 22.53
N ASP A 73 -0.34 4.39 21.24
CA ASP A 73 0.45 5.50 20.70
C ASP A 73 -0.29 6.83 20.85
N ALA A 74 0.46 7.87 21.19
CA ALA A 74 -0.02 9.23 21.36
C ALA A 74 0.83 10.18 20.49
N PRO A 75 0.25 11.26 19.95
CA PRO A 75 1.04 12.27 19.26
C PRO A 75 1.91 13.03 20.27
N HIS A 76 3.16 13.30 19.90
CA HIS A 76 4.14 14.03 20.70
C HIS A 76 4.60 15.33 20.02
N HIS A 77 4.38 15.46 18.70
CA HIS A 77 4.69 16.63 17.91
C HIS A 77 3.49 17.07 17.05
N PRO A 78 3.30 18.39 16.78
CA PRO A 78 2.16 18.88 16.00
C PRO A 78 2.04 18.34 14.56
N LEU A 79 3.11 17.77 14.02
CA LEU A 79 3.15 17.18 12.67
C LEU A 79 3.04 15.65 12.64
N ASP A 80 2.99 14.99 13.80
CA ASP A 80 2.89 13.52 13.87
C ASP A 80 1.67 13.00 13.11
N PRO A 81 1.78 11.87 12.40
CA PRO A 81 0.65 11.27 11.72
C PRO A 81 -0.49 10.96 12.71
N LEU A 82 -1.69 10.69 12.18
CA LEU A 82 -2.81 10.29 13.02
C LEU A 82 -2.51 8.94 13.68
N THR A 83 -2.76 8.84 14.98
CA THR A 83 -2.61 7.56 15.69
C THR A 83 -3.81 6.65 15.43
N VAL A 84 -3.69 5.35 15.76
CA VAL A 84 -4.80 4.38 15.67
C VAL A 84 -6.03 4.86 16.45
N GLN A 85 -5.83 5.48 17.62
CA GLN A 85 -6.92 6.04 18.41
C GLN A 85 -7.59 7.22 17.71
N GLU A 86 -6.82 8.09 17.07
CA GLU A 86 -7.33 9.23 16.31
C GLU A 86 -8.12 8.77 15.08
N PHE A 87 -7.61 7.79 14.32
CA PHE A 87 -8.36 7.17 13.22
C PHE A 87 -9.70 6.59 13.69
N ASN A 88 -9.71 5.87 14.80
CA ASN A 88 -10.95 5.31 15.35
C ASN A 88 -11.96 6.40 15.76
N LYS A 89 -11.49 7.52 16.34
CA LYS A 89 -12.33 8.68 16.63
C LYS A 89 -12.90 9.31 15.36
N VAL A 90 -12.06 9.54 14.35
CA VAL A 90 -12.49 10.07 13.05
C VAL A 90 -13.55 9.17 12.43
N ARG A 91 -13.32 7.85 12.40
CA ARG A 91 -14.28 6.85 11.91
C ARG A 91 -15.61 6.93 12.68
N GLY A 92 -15.57 7.04 14.01
CA GLY A 92 -16.76 7.15 14.86
C GLY A 92 -17.56 8.44 14.61
N ILE A 93 -16.87 9.57 14.46
CA ILE A 93 -17.47 10.87 14.13
C ILE A 93 -18.14 10.79 12.76
N LEU A 94 -17.43 10.33 11.73
CA LEU A 94 -17.94 10.23 10.37
C LEU A 94 -19.14 9.29 10.30
N ARG A 95 -19.08 8.09 10.91
CA ARG A 95 -20.22 7.14 10.96
C ARG A 95 -21.49 7.73 11.55
N SER A 96 -21.35 8.64 12.50
CA SER A 96 -22.49 9.30 13.16
C SER A 96 -22.99 10.53 12.40
N HIS A 97 -22.17 11.09 11.51
CA HIS A 97 -22.48 12.28 10.72
C HIS A 97 -23.55 11.99 9.66
N GLN A 98 -24.49 12.93 9.46
CA GLN A 98 -25.68 12.75 8.61
C GLN A 98 -25.34 12.34 7.17
N LEU A 99 -24.22 12.82 6.63
CA LEU A 99 -23.75 12.47 5.29
C LEU A 99 -23.49 10.95 5.12
N PHE A 100 -22.94 10.31 6.16
CA PHE A 100 -22.44 8.92 6.09
C PHE A 100 -23.37 7.90 6.76
N LYS A 101 -24.11 8.30 7.81
CA LYS A 101 -24.92 7.41 8.67
C LYS A 101 -25.85 6.45 7.93
N SER A 102 -26.30 6.81 6.73
CA SER A 102 -27.22 5.99 5.92
C SER A 102 -26.82 5.97 4.44
N SER A 103 -25.53 6.15 4.16
CA SER A 103 -25.00 6.20 2.80
C SER A 103 -23.85 5.21 2.65
N PRO A 104 -23.77 4.44 1.55
CA PRO A 104 -22.53 3.79 1.21
C PRO A 104 -21.46 4.85 0.96
N TYR A 105 -20.27 4.63 1.52
CA TYR A 105 -19.14 5.54 1.41
C TYR A 105 -17.82 4.78 1.32
N ALA A 106 -16.81 5.46 0.82
CA ALA A 106 -15.41 5.08 0.93
C ALA A 106 -14.57 6.30 1.32
N LEU A 107 -13.61 6.11 2.21
CA LEU A 107 -12.58 7.10 2.55
C LEU A 107 -11.36 6.82 1.68
N HIS A 108 -10.99 7.78 0.85
CA HIS A 108 -9.86 7.69 -0.07
C HIS A 108 -8.58 8.29 0.52
N SER A 109 -8.74 9.18 1.49
CA SER A 109 -7.62 9.73 2.25
C SER A 109 -8.12 10.13 3.63
N VAL A 110 -7.34 9.81 4.66
CA VAL A 110 -7.52 10.28 6.03
C VAL A 110 -6.12 10.56 6.57
N VAL A 111 -5.77 11.84 6.70
CA VAL A 111 -4.45 12.29 7.16
C VAL A 111 -4.61 13.41 8.19
N LEU A 112 -3.53 13.73 8.90
CA LEU A 112 -3.50 14.92 9.75
C LEU A 112 -3.72 16.17 8.89
N GLU A 113 -4.67 17.02 9.27
CA GLU A 113 -4.71 18.41 8.82
C GLU A 113 -3.59 19.16 9.55
N GLU A 114 -2.50 19.44 8.83
CA GLU A 114 -1.32 20.05 9.43
C GLU A 114 -1.63 21.47 9.94
N PRO A 115 -1.18 21.84 11.15
CA PRO A 115 -1.35 23.20 11.65
C PRO A 115 -0.60 24.22 10.79
N GLU A 116 -1.04 25.48 10.86
CA GLU A 116 -0.37 26.60 10.20
C GLU A 116 1.13 26.61 10.48
N LYS A 117 1.93 26.78 9.41
CA LYS A 117 3.40 26.74 9.48
C LYS A 117 3.97 27.65 10.56
N SER A 118 3.40 28.85 10.70
CA SER A 118 3.83 29.85 11.68
C SER A 118 3.63 29.39 13.14
N LEU A 119 2.61 28.57 13.42
CA LEU A 119 2.37 27.98 14.73
C LEU A 119 3.37 26.85 15.02
N VAL A 120 3.59 25.97 14.04
CA VAL A 120 4.55 24.86 14.16
C VAL A 120 5.97 25.36 14.37
N GLN A 121 6.37 26.45 13.71
CA GLN A 121 7.68 27.07 13.89
C GLN A 121 7.90 27.62 15.30
N LYS A 122 6.84 28.14 15.94
CA LYS A 122 6.89 28.68 17.31
C LYS A 122 6.87 27.58 18.36
N TRP A 123 6.17 26.47 18.08
CA TRP A 123 6.05 25.33 18.99
C TRP A 123 7.41 24.72 19.37
N ARG A 124 7.57 24.46 20.67
CA ARG A 124 8.71 23.79 21.30
C ARG A 124 8.26 22.49 21.98
N LYS A 125 9.16 21.52 22.10
CA LYS A 125 8.91 20.31 22.88
C LYS A 125 8.54 20.69 24.33
N GLY A 126 7.42 20.17 24.81
CA GLY A 126 6.82 20.52 26.11
C GLY A 126 5.63 21.48 26.01
N ASP A 127 5.48 22.21 24.90
CA ASP A 127 4.28 23.00 24.65
C ASP A 127 3.08 22.06 24.41
N PRO A 128 1.86 22.44 24.84
CA PRO A 128 0.66 21.65 24.53
C PRO A 128 0.46 21.54 23.01
N LEU A 129 -0.05 20.40 22.57
CA LEU A 129 -0.44 20.22 21.17
C LEU A 129 -1.65 21.10 20.83
N PHE A 130 -1.68 21.59 19.61
CA PHE A 130 -2.86 22.24 19.05
C PHE A 130 -4.02 21.24 18.92
N PRO A 131 -5.29 21.70 18.86
CA PRO A 131 -6.40 20.84 18.50
C PRO A 131 -6.12 20.10 17.20
N ARG A 132 -6.11 18.76 17.28
CA ARG A 132 -5.79 17.92 16.13
C ARG A 132 -7.02 17.71 15.27
N LYS A 133 -6.84 17.89 13.96
CA LYS A 133 -7.89 17.74 12.95
C LYS A 133 -7.43 16.75 11.90
N ALA A 134 -8.37 16.02 11.31
CA ALA A 134 -8.10 15.14 10.18
C ALA A 134 -8.62 15.76 8.88
N ALA A 135 -7.78 15.77 7.85
CA ALA A 135 -8.17 16.03 6.47
C ALA A 135 -8.65 14.72 5.85
N VAL A 136 -9.88 14.72 5.31
CA VAL A 136 -10.52 13.52 4.78
C VAL A 136 -10.99 13.77 3.36
N VAL A 137 -10.66 12.86 2.45
CA VAL A 137 -11.28 12.79 1.12
C VAL A 137 -12.19 11.57 1.12
N ALA A 138 -13.49 11.79 0.93
CA ALA A 138 -14.48 10.72 0.95
C ALA A 138 -15.33 10.73 -0.31
N ARG A 139 -15.72 9.54 -0.78
CA ARG A 139 -16.77 9.36 -1.77
C ARG A 139 -18.03 8.85 -1.08
N VAL A 140 -19.13 9.57 -1.24
CA VAL A 140 -20.44 9.24 -0.65
C VAL A 140 -21.49 9.35 -1.75
N LYS A 141 -22.25 8.27 -2.01
CA LYS A 141 -23.24 8.23 -3.11
C LYS A 141 -22.66 8.72 -4.45
N ARG A 142 -21.46 8.23 -4.81
CA ARG A 142 -20.69 8.56 -6.04
C ARG A 142 -20.22 10.02 -6.14
N GLN A 143 -20.36 10.81 -5.08
CA GLN A 143 -19.89 12.20 -5.03
C GLN A 143 -18.67 12.34 -4.11
N THR A 144 -17.71 13.15 -4.52
CA THR A 144 -16.49 13.40 -3.74
C THR A 144 -16.69 14.59 -2.80
N TYR A 145 -16.24 14.43 -1.56
CA TYR A 145 -16.24 15.43 -0.52
C TYR A 145 -14.83 15.54 0.08
N VAL A 146 -14.41 16.78 0.37
CA VAL A 146 -13.28 17.09 1.22
C VAL A 146 -13.84 17.52 2.57
N LEU A 147 -13.33 16.93 3.65
CA LEU A 147 -13.80 17.21 4.99
C LEU A 147 -12.62 17.53 5.90
N THR A 148 -12.87 18.42 6.86
CA THR A 148 -11.99 18.61 8.01
C THR A 148 -12.75 18.15 9.25
N VAL A 149 -12.22 17.14 9.93
CA VAL A 149 -12.81 16.55 11.15
C VAL A 149 -12.01 17.01 12.35
N ASP A 150 -12.63 17.76 13.25
CA ASP A 150 -12.04 18.14 14.51
C ASP A 150 -12.16 16.97 15.51
N ILE A 151 -11.02 16.37 15.86
CA ILE A 151 -10.97 15.12 16.62
C ILE A 151 -11.36 15.36 18.09
N SER A 152 -11.12 16.57 18.60
CA SER A 152 -11.40 16.94 19.99
C SER A 152 -12.88 17.27 20.19
N THR A 153 -13.49 18.03 19.30
CA THR A 153 -14.87 18.52 19.43
C THR A 153 -15.89 17.63 18.70
N GLY A 154 -15.45 16.81 17.74
CA GLY A 154 -16.34 16.05 16.86
C GLY A 154 -16.94 16.89 15.73
N GLY A 155 -16.54 18.15 15.59
CA GLY A 155 -17.01 19.03 14.51
C GLY A 155 -16.54 18.56 13.14
N VAL A 156 -17.41 18.67 12.13
CA VAL A 156 -17.10 18.28 10.75
C VAL A 156 -17.41 19.45 9.82
N ALA A 157 -16.38 19.98 9.17
CA ALA A 157 -16.53 20.90 8.05
C ALA A 157 -16.56 20.08 6.75
N VAL A 158 -17.53 20.34 5.87
CA VAL A 158 -17.74 19.58 4.63
C VAL A 158 -17.72 20.52 3.43
N GLN A 159 -16.91 20.15 2.44
CA GLN A 159 -16.89 20.79 1.13
C GLN A 159 -17.15 19.75 0.04
N LYS A 160 -18.18 19.97 -0.77
CA LYS A 160 -18.43 19.14 -1.95
C LYS A 160 -17.47 19.53 -3.06
N VAL A 161 -16.81 18.55 -3.68
CA VAL A 161 -15.88 18.76 -4.79
C VAL A 161 -16.64 18.73 -6.11
N ASN A 162 -16.24 19.58 -7.05
CA ASN A 162 -16.77 19.56 -8.42
C ASN A 162 -16.19 18.37 -9.20
N HIS A 163 -17.00 17.70 -10.02
CA HIS A 163 -16.58 16.57 -10.86
C HIS A 163 -15.47 16.94 -11.86
N ILE A 164 -15.35 18.22 -12.23
CA ILE A 164 -14.28 18.73 -13.12
C ILE A 164 -12.89 18.59 -12.47
N SER A 165 -12.81 18.44 -11.14
CA SER A 165 -11.54 18.31 -10.42
C SER A 165 -10.94 16.89 -10.45
N GLY A 166 -11.54 15.96 -11.19
CA GLY A 166 -11.10 14.56 -11.26
C GLY A 166 -11.61 13.69 -10.10
N TYR A 167 -11.01 12.51 -9.96
CA TYR A 167 -11.36 11.50 -8.94
C TYR A 167 -10.23 11.32 -7.92
N PRO A 168 -10.54 10.93 -6.68
CA PRO A 168 -9.52 10.70 -5.68
C PRO A 168 -8.72 9.41 -5.95
N VAL A 169 -7.56 9.33 -5.29
CA VAL A 169 -6.71 8.12 -5.18
C VAL A 169 -7.56 6.87 -4.95
N MET A 170 -7.23 5.77 -5.59
CA MET A 170 -7.94 4.51 -5.41
C MET A 170 -7.67 3.91 -4.03
N THR A 171 -8.71 3.35 -3.41
CA THR A 171 -8.50 2.52 -2.21
C THR A 171 -8.01 1.12 -2.62
N ILE A 172 -7.51 0.34 -1.65
CA ILE A 172 -7.16 -1.06 -1.91
C ILE A 172 -8.39 -1.86 -2.33
N GLU A 173 -9.56 -1.55 -1.76
CA GLU A 173 -10.83 -2.17 -2.11
C GLU A 173 -11.30 -1.79 -3.52
N ASP A 174 -11.08 -0.53 -3.94
CA ASP A 174 -11.31 -0.10 -5.32
C ASP A 174 -10.48 -0.94 -6.30
N MET A 175 -9.17 -1.07 -6.04
CA MET A 175 -8.27 -1.86 -6.89
C MET A 175 -8.70 -3.33 -6.93
N THR A 176 -8.97 -3.93 -5.77
CA THR A 176 -9.40 -5.34 -5.67
C THR A 176 -10.73 -5.58 -6.40
N SER A 177 -11.68 -4.66 -6.23
CA SER A 177 -12.98 -4.73 -6.89
C SER A 177 -12.85 -4.56 -8.41
N ALA A 178 -12.02 -3.62 -8.87
CA ALA A 178 -11.78 -3.40 -10.30
C ALA A 178 -11.08 -4.60 -10.94
N THR A 179 -10.08 -5.19 -10.28
CA THR A 179 -9.37 -6.39 -10.75
C THR A 179 -10.30 -7.57 -10.97
N SER A 180 -11.26 -7.78 -10.08
CA SER A 180 -12.16 -8.94 -10.11
C SER A 180 -13.43 -8.71 -10.94
N ALA A 181 -13.85 -7.46 -11.16
CA ALA A 181 -15.07 -7.13 -11.88
C ALA A 181 -15.21 -7.82 -13.26
N PRO A 182 -14.16 -7.92 -14.11
CA PRO A 182 -14.25 -8.60 -15.39
C PRO A 182 -14.70 -10.07 -15.31
N LEU A 183 -14.34 -10.78 -14.23
CA LEU A 183 -14.66 -12.20 -14.06
C LEU A 183 -16.16 -12.48 -13.91
N SER A 184 -16.96 -11.45 -13.60
CA SER A 184 -18.42 -11.56 -13.58
C SER A 184 -19.05 -11.57 -14.97
N ASN A 185 -18.30 -11.20 -16.01
CA ASN A 185 -18.77 -11.11 -17.38
C ASN A 185 -18.43 -12.40 -18.15
N ALA A 186 -19.45 -13.08 -18.68
CA ALA A 186 -19.29 -14.34 -19.40
C ALA A 186 -18.50 -14.21 -20.70
N ASP A 187 -18.61 -13.06 -21.40
CA ASP A 187 -17.89 -12.80 -22.64
C ASP A 187 -16.39 -12.58 -22.38
N PHE A 188 -16.05 -11.89 -21.29
CA PHE A 188 -14.67 -11.78 -20.84
C PHE A 188 -14.08 -13.17 -20.54
N ASN A 189 -14.76 -13.98 -19.72
CA ASN A 189 -14.29 -15.31 -19.37
C ASN A 189 -14.08 -16.20 -20.60
N ARG A 190 -15.03 -16.16 -21.55
CA ARG A 190 -14.90 -16.87 -22.83
C ARG A 190 -13.71 -16.36 -23.64
N THR A 191 -13.49 -15.06 -23.69
CA THR A 191 -12.34 -14.45 -24.41
C THR A 191 -11.02 -14.95 -23.83
N ILE A 192 -10.87 -14.98 -22.50
CA ILE A 192 -9.65 -15.48 -21.85
C ILE A 192 -9.40 -16.96 -22.18
N ILE A 193 -10.44 -17.80 -22.14
CA ILE A 193 -10.34 -19.23 -22.48
C ILE A 193 -10.00 -19.42 -23.96
N GLU A 194 -10.60 -18.63 -24.87
CA GLU A 194 -10.27 -18.63 -26.31
C GLU A 194 -8.81 -18.20 -26.57
N ARG A 195 -8.25 -17.35 -25.71
CA ARG A 195 -6.82 -16.96 -25.74
C ARG A 195 -5.90 -18.03 -25.12
N GLY A 196 -6.44 -19.17 -24.70
CA GLY A 196 -5.68 -20.31 -24.19
C GLY A 196 -5.19 -20.17 -22.75
N VAL A 197 -5.83 -19.32 -21.94
CA VAL A 197 -5.48 -19.12 -20.52
C VAL A 197 -6.60 -19.68 -19.62
N ASP A 198 -6.23 -20.52 -18.66
CA ASP A 198 -7.16 -20.98 -17.61
C ASP A 198 -7.44 -19.82 -16.64
N LEU A 199 -8.70 -19.60 -16.28
CA LEU A 199 -9.10 -18.52 -15.37
C LEU A 199 -8.44 -18.65 -13.99
N LYS A 200 -8.05 -19.85 -13.57
CA LYS A 200 -7.33 -20.05 -12.29
C LYS A 200 -5.91 -19.48 -12.32
N ASP A 201 -5.32 -19.36 -13.51
CA ASP A 201 -3.97 -18.85 -13.74
C ASP A 201 -3.99 -17.39 -14.22
N LEU A 202 -5.16 -16.73 -14.19
CA LEU A 202 -5.33 -15.35 -14.63
C LEU A 202 -4.94 -14.36 -13.52
N ALA A 203 -4.03 -13.46 -13.81
CA ALA A 203 -3.77 -12.26 -13.01
C ALA A 203 -4.23 -11.03 -13.79
N CYS A 204 -4.95 -10.11 -13.15
CA CYS A 204 -5.37 -8.86 -13.77
C CYS A 204 -4.94 -7.67 -12.93
N LEU A 205 -4.72 -6.53 -13.58
CA LEU A 205 -4.35 -5.26 -12.95
C LEU A 205 -5.25 -4.13 -13.44
N PRO A 206 -5.73 -3.27 -12.53
CA PRO A 206 -6.50 -2.09 -12.87
C PRO A 206 -5.53 -0.93 -13.14
N ILE A 207 -5.61 -0.41 -14.36
CA ILE A 207 -4.71 0.60 -14.90
C ILE A 207 -5.51 1.88 -15.13
N SER A 208 -5.08 2.97 -14.49
CA SER A 208 -5.62 4.29 -14.69
C SER A 208 -5.58 4.67 -16.17
N LEU A 209 -6.65 5.30 -16.67
CA LEU A 209 -6.83 5.59 -18.09
C LEU A 209 -6.56 7.04 -18.49
N GLY A 210 -6.19 7.91 -17.55
CA GLY A 210 -6.07 9.35 -17.80
C GLY A 210 -7.36 9.97 -18.35
N TRP A 211 -7.21 10.92 -19.28
CA TRP A 211 -8.34 11.57 -19.96
C TRP A 211 -8.02 11.75 -21.45
N PHE A 212 -8.89 11.22 -22.32
CA PHE A 212 -8.70 11.21 -23.78
C PHE A 212 -9.91 11.77 -24.53
N GLY A 213 -10.65 12.68 -23.89
CA GLY A 213 -11.79 13.39 -24.47
C GLY A 213 -13.11 13.14 -23.73
N LYS A 214 -14.17 13.76 -24.24
CA LYS A 214 -15.44 13.94 -23.50
C LYS A 214 -16.29 12.67 -23.36
N LYS A 215 -16.01 11.62 -24.15
CA LYS A 215 -16.83 10.39 -24.17
C LYS A 215 -16.88 9.69 -22.80
N GLU A 216 -15.81 9.84 -22.02
CA GLU A 216 -15.59 9.16 -20.75
C GLU A 216 -15.75 10.09 -19.53
N GLU A 217 -16.11 11.35 -19.75
CA GLU A 217 -16.32 12.32 -18.67
C GLU A 217 -17.50 11.91 -17.78
N ASN A 218 -17.45 12.35 -16.51
CA ASN A 218 -18.46 12.09 -15.47
C ASN A 218 -18.60 10.63 -15.06
N ARG A 219 -17.68 9.76 -15.48
CA ARG A 219 -17.62 8.36 -15.06
C ARG A 219 -16.26 8.04 -14.45
N ARG A 220 -16.27 7.26 -13.37
CA ARG A 220 -15.04 6.79 -12.72
C ARG A 220 -14.64 5.47 -13.38
N LEU A 221 -13.96 5.57 -14.51
CA LEU A 221 -13.57 4.43 -15.33
C LEU A 221 -12.16 3.95 -15.00
N ILE A 222 -11.88 2.69 -15.31
CA ILE A 222 -10.55 2.10 -15.23
C ILE A 222 -10.39 1.02 -16.30
N LYS A 223 -9.18 0.83 -16.80
CA LYS A 223 -8.88 -0.22 -17.78
C LYS A 223 -8.20 -1.38 -17.08
N VAL A 224 -8.76 -2.58 -17.21
CA VAL A 224 -8.19 -3.80 -16.66
C VAL A 224 -7.44 -4.54 -17.76
N GLN A 225 -6.20 -4.90 -17.48
CA GLN A 225 -5.37 -5.75 -18.33
C GLN A 225 -4.93 -6.99 -17.58
N CYS A 226 -4.81 -8.10 -18.31
CA CYS A 226 -4.59 -9.40 -17.70
C CYS A 226 -3.38 -10.12 -18.29
N TYR A 227 -2.90 -11.07 -17.50
CA TYR A 227 -1.65 -11.78 -17.65
C TYR A 227 -1.86 -13.24 -17.26
N SER A 228 -1.02 -14.13 -17.77
CA SER A 228 -0.98 -15.52 -17.31
C SER A 228 0.08 -15.71 -16.22
N MET A 229 -0.29 -16.34 -15.11
CA MET A 229 0.61 -16.80 -14.05
C MET A 229 1.08 -18.25 -14.27
N GLU A 230 0.60 -18.92 -15.32
CA GLU A 230 0.95 -20.32 -15.55
C GLU A 230 2.47 -20.45 -15.71
N GLY A 231 3.08 -21.33 -14.92
CA GLY A 231 4.50 -21.66 -15.01
C GLY A 231 5.48 -20.61 -14.50
N THR A 232 5.04 -19.45 -13.99
CA THR A 232 5.95 -18.41 -13.46
C THR A 232 5.27 -17.49 -12.45
N ALA A 233 6.01 -17.03 -11.44
CA ALA A 233 5.55 -15.93 -10.58
C ALA A 233 5.58 -14.55 -11.27
N ASN A 234 6.35 -14.41 -12.36
CA ASN A 234 6.53 -13.14 -13.06
C ASN A 234 5.49 -12.96 -14.18
N PHE A 235 4.22 -12.79 -13.79
CA PHE A 235 3.11 -12.67 -14.73
C PHE A 235 3.26 -11.45 -15.66
N TYR A 236 3.99 -10.40 -15.27
CA TYR A 236 4.28 -9.25 -16.13
C TYR A 236 4.99 -9.64 -17.43
N MET A 237 5.72 -10.76 -17.45
CA MET A 237 6.36 -11.30 -18.66
C MET A 237 5.42 -12.14 -19.53
N ARG A 238 4.17 -12.35 -19.12
CA ARG A 238 3.15 -13.11 -19.86
C ARG A 238 1.84 -12.31 -20.05
N PRO A 239 1.90 -11.10 -20.65
CA PRO A 239 0.71 -10.30 -20.92
C PRO A 239 -0.21 -10.98 -21.95
N ILE A 240 -1.53 -10.85 -21.74
CA ILE A 240 -2.55 -11.15 -22.75
C ILE A 240 -2.73 -9.90 -23.61
N GLU A 241 -1.82 -9.71 -24.57
CA GLU A 241 -1.73 -8.47 -25.34
C GLU A 241 -2.94 -8.19 -26.23
N GLY A 242 -3.15 -6.89 -26.47
CA GLY A 242 -4.26 -6.34 -27.25
C GLY A 242 -5.66 -6.72 -26.75
N LEU A 243 -5.77 -7.12 -25.48
CA LEU A 243 -7.03 -7.25 -24.74
C LEU A 243 -7.07 -6.19 -23.65
N THR A 244 -8.14 -5.41 -23.58
CA THR A 244 -8.35 -4.41 -22.54
C THR A 244 -9.83 -4.34 -22.17
N VAL A 245 -10.13 -4.32 -20.88
CA VAL A 245 -11.49 -4.28 -20.36
C VAL A 245 -11.74 -2.96 -19.67
N LEU A 246 -12.67 -2.17 -20.17
CA LEU A 246 -13.11 -0.94 -19.53
C LEU A 246 -14.14 -1.27 -18.45
N VAL A 247 -13.88 -0.85 -17.22
CA VAL A 247 -14.74 -1.09 -16.04
C VAL A 247 -15.19 0.24 -15.45
N ASP A 248 -16.46 0.34 -15.09
CA ASP A 248 -16.98 1.44 -14.28
C ASP A 248 -16.80 1.10 -12.80
N MET A 249 -15.96 1.85 -12.09
CA MET A 249 -15.63 1.56 -10.70
C MET A 249 -16.79 1.83 -9.74
N ASP A 250 -17.72 2.72 -10.11
CA ASP A 250 -18.85 3.09 -9.26
C ASP A 250 -20.03 2.10 -9.36
N SER A 251 -20.21 1.46 -10.51
CA SER A 251 -21.23 0.40 -10.69
C SER A 251 -20.65 -1.01 -10.63
N LYS A 252 -19.33 -1.15 -10.82
CA LYS A 252 -18.58 -2.42 -10.91
C LYS A 252 -18.90 -3.24 -12.15
N ASP A 253 -19.41 -2.58 -13.19
CA ASP A 253 -19.80 -3.23 -14.43
C ASP A 253 -18.70 -3.14 -15.49
N VAL A 254 -18.60 -4.19 -16.31
CA VAL A 254 -17.83 -4.16 -17.55
C VAL A 254 -18.56 -3.30 -18.57
N VAL A 255 -17.91 -2.24 -19.03
CA VAL A 255 -18.44 -1.25 -19.98
C VAL A 255 -18.11 -1.65 -21.42
N GLU A 256 -16.88 -2.10 -21.65
CA GLU A 256 -16.36 -2.44 -22.97
C GLU A 256 -15.27 -3.50 -22.85
N ILE A 257 -15.22 -4.44 -23.80
CA ILE A 257 -14.11 -5.38 -23.98
C ILE A 257 -13.50 -5.09 -25.35
N SER A 258 -12.30 -4.50 -25.37
CA SER A 258 -11.52 -4.27 -26.59
C SER A 258 -10.56 -5.44 -26.79
N ASP A 259 -10.79 -6.23 -27.83
CA ASP A 259 -9.98 -7.40 -28.19
C ASP A 259 -9.43 -7.22 -29.62
N LYS A 260 -8.35 -6.44 -29.75
CA LYS A 260 -7.70 -6.09 -31.03
C LYS A 260 -6.40 -6.86 -31.26
N GLY A 261 -5.99 -7.70 -30.31
CA GLY A 261 -4.72 -8.43 -30.32
C GLY A 261 -4.83 -9.95 -30.43
N ARG A 262 -5.94 -10.51 -30.94
CA ARG A 262 -6.13 -11.99 -30.98
C ARG A 262 -4.98 -12.78 -31.60
N ASN A 263 -4.26 -12.17 -32.54
CA ASN A 263 -3.12 -12.80 -33.24
C ASN A 263 -1.78 -12.64 -32.50
N ILE A 264 -1.73 -11.89 -31.41
CA ILE A 264 -0.51 -11.70 -30.61
C ILE A 264 -0.35 -12.94 -29.71
N PRO A 265 0.75 -13.71 -29.84
CA PRO A 265 0.94 -14.91 -29.04
C PRO A 265 1.21 -14.57 -27.58
N LEU A 266 0.72 -15.40 -26.67
CA LEU A 266 1.09 -15.34 -25.26
C LEU A 266 2.58 -15.70 -25.10
N PRO A 267 3.41 -14.83 -24.49
CA PRO A 267 4.81 -15.17 -24.25
C PRO A 267 4.97 -16.43 -23.38
N LYS A 268 6.08 -17.15 -23.58
CA LYS A 268 6.42 -18.35 -22.79
C LYS A 268 6.85 -17.96 -21.37
N ALA A 269 6.64 -18.86 -20.41
CA ALA A 269 7.05 -18.68 -19.02
C ALA A 269 8.55 -18.97 -18.79
N ASP A 270 9.22 -19.62 -19.74
CA ASP A 270 10.60 -20.09 -19.60
C ASP A 270 11.56 -18.95 -19.24
N ASN A 271 12.38 -19.16 -18.20
CA ASN A 271 13.39 -18.22 -17.73
C ASN A 271 12.86 -16.85 -17.28
N THR A 272 11.59 -16.77 -16.84
CA THR A 272 11.00 -15.50 -16.35
C THR A 272 10.86 -15.41 -14.83
N ASP A 273 10.87 -16.54 -14.11
CA ASP A 273 10.69 -16.57 -12.65
C ASP A 273 11.94 -16.05 -11.94
N TYR A 274 11.76 -15.07 -11.05
CA TYR A 274 12.86 -14.40 -10.33
C TYR A 274 13.15 -15.03 -8.96
N ARG A 275 12.32 -15.97 -8.48
CA ARG A 275 12.50 -16.57 -7.16
C ARG A 275 13.68 -17.54 -7.21
N TYR A 276 14.65 -17.35 -6.32
CA TYR A 276 15.82 -18.19 -6.23
C TYR A 276 15.49 -19.69 -6.16
N SER A 277 14.42 -20.08 -5.46
CA SER A 277 13.96 -21.47 -5.34
C SER A 277 13.42 -22.09 -6.63
N ALA A 278 13.00 -21.26 -7.60
CA ALA A 278 12.46 -21.70 -8.89
C ALA A 278 13.53 -21.71 -10.00
N LEU A 279 14.67 -21.04 -9.77
CA LEU A 279 15.77 -20.97 -10.71
C LEU A 279 16.53 -22.31 -10.77
N LYS A 280 16.62 -22.87 -11.97
CA LYS A 280 17.43 -24.07 -12.26
C LYS A 280 18.88 -23.68 -12.52
N VAL A 281 19.50 -22.94 -11.61
CA VAL A 281 20.88 -22.46 -11.81
C VAL A 281 21.85 -23.42 -11.13
N SER A 282 22.75 -24.01 -11.93
CA SER A 282 23.93 -24.73 -11.43
C SER A 282 24.93 -23.73 -10.84
N GLU A 283 25.24 -23.87 -9.56
CA GLU A 283 26.38 -23.26 -8.86
C GLU A 283 26.73 -21.82 -9.27
N THR A 284 25.86 -20.86 -8.92
CA THR A 284 26.28 -19.46 -8.84
C THR A 284 27.41 -19.33 -7.82
N LYS A 285 28.55 -18.77 -8.25
CA LYS A 285 29.66 -18.45 -7.36
C LYS A 285 29.17 -17.47 -6.29
N MET A 286 29.04 -17.95 -5.05
CA MET A 286 28.62 -17.12 -3.94
C MET A 286 29.63 -15.97 -3.72
N VAL A 287 29.10 -14.78 -3.48
CA VAL A 287 29.89 -13.64 -3.00
C VAL A 287 30.25 -13.84 -1.53
N ASN A 288 31.42 -13.34 -1.12
CA ASN A 288 31.79 -13.36 0.29
C ASN A 288 30.82 -12.49 1.09
N PRO A 289 30.34 -12.94 2.27
CA PRO A 289 29.51 -12.12 3.14
C PRO A 289 30.22 -10.81 3.55
N ILE A 290 29.47 -9.72 3.59
CA ILE A 290 29.91 -8.42 4.11
C ILE A 290 29.14 -8.15 5.39
N SER A 291 29.83 -7.70 6.45
CA SER A 291 29.22 -7.26 7.70
C SER A 291 29.64 -5.82 7.99
N ILE A 292 28.65 -4.98 8.33
CA ILE A 292 28.87 -3.62 8.84
C ILE A 292 28.54 -3.64 10.32
N GLU A 293 29.49 -3.26 11.16
CA GLU A 293 29.33 -3.24 12.61
C GLU A 293 29.49 -1.83 13.17
N GLN A 294 28.62 -1.48 14.11
CA GLN A 294 28.70 -0.25 14.89
C GLN A 294 28.84 -0.63 16.37
N PRO A 295 30.07 -0.77 16.89
CA PRO A 295 30.30 -1.32 18.25
C PRO A 295 29.64 -0.51 19.37
N LYS A 296 29.33 0.77 19.12
CA LYS A 296 28.66 1.67 20.07
C LYS A 296 27.17 1.89 19.76
N GLY A 297 26.61 1.12 18.82
CA GLY A 297 25.29 1.36 18.26
C GLY A 297 25.27 2.50 17.24
N PRO A 298 24.09 2.80 16.66
CA PRO A 298 23.94 3.91 15.72
C PRO A 298 24.16 5.27 16.42
N SER A 299 24.68 6.25 15.67
CA SER A 299 24.87 7.63 16.15
C SER A 299 23.62 8.50 15.98
N PHE A 300 22.53 7.95 15.42
CA PHE A 300 21.23 8.61 15.40
C PHE A 300 20.34 8.13 16.54
N ALA A 301 19.43 9.01 16.96
CA ALA A 301 18.33 8.68 17.86
C ALA A 301 17.01 9.06 17.20
N VAL A 302 16.01 8.18 17.34
CA VAL A 302 14.62 8.47 16.99
C VAL A 302 13.87 8.70 18.30
N GLU A 303 13.62 9.97 18.63
CA GLU A 303 12.89 10.41 19.81
C GLU A 303 11.41 10.55 19.48
N ASP A 304 10.55 10.22 20.45
CA ASP A 304 9.10 10.37 20.33
C ASP A 304 8.55 9.82 19.00
N GLU A 305 9.15 8.72 18.54
CA GLU A 305 8.81 7.94 17.34
C GLU A 305 9.12 8.59 15.99
N HIS A 306 9.03 9.91 15.88
CA HIS A 306 9.10 10.61 14.58
C HIS A 306 10.19 11.69 14.54
N PHE A 307 10.90 11.98 15.64
CA PHE A 307 11.92 13.02 15.67
C PHE A 307 13.33 12.43 15.61
N VAL A 308 13.99 12.59 14.47
CA VAL A 308 15.33 12.06 14.21
C VAL A 308 16.37 13.10 14.57
N LYS A 309 17.36 12.71 15.39
CA LYS A 309 18.59 13.45 15.63
C LYS A 309 19.78 12.63 15.15
N TRP A 310 20.65 13.21 14.37
CA TRP A 310 21.84 12.55 13.86
C TRP A 310 22.95 13.56 13.59
N ALA A 311 24.12 13.34 14.18
CA ALA A 311 25.23 14.29 14.12
C ALA A 311 24.74 15.71 14.45
N ASN A 312 24.89 16.66 13.53
CA ASN A 312 24.44 18.04 13.70
C ASN A 312 23.00 18.27 13.21
N TRP A 313 22.32 17.26 12.69
CA TRP A 313 20.99 17.37 12.10
C TRP A 313 19.88 16.95 13.06
N GLU A 314 18.75 17.64 12.95
CA GLU A 314 17.49 17.22 13.53
C GLU A 314 16.34 17.45 12.56
N PHE A 315 15.40 16.50 12.48
CA PHE A 315 14.23 16.58 11.61
C PHE A 315 13.08 15.70 12.11
N HIS A 316 11.88 16.02 11.66
CA HIS A 316 10.68 15.20 11.84
C HIS A 316 10.50 14.31 10.61
N LEU A 317 10.22 13.03 10.80
CA LEU A 317 10.08 12.02 9.77
C LEU A 317 8.75 11.30 9.97
N LYS A 318 7.90 11.24 8.94
CA LYS A 318 6.64 10.50 9.04
C LYS A 318 6.25 9.74 7.77
N PRO A 319 5.50 8.64 7.92
CA PRO A 319 4.79 8.00 6.82
C PRO A 319 3.56 8.84 6.39
N ASP A 320 3.22 8.77 5.10
CA ASP A 320 2.05 9.40 4.50
C ASP A 320 1.45 8.49 3.41
N PRO A 321 0.12 8.27 3.37
CA PRO A 321 -0.48 7.32 2.43
C PRO A 321 -0.29 7.73 0.96
N ARG A 322 -0.19 9.03 0.66
CA ARG A 322 -0.01 9.53 -0.70
C ARG A 322 1.47 9.66 -1.06
N ALA A 323 2.22 10.35 -0.23
CA ALA A 323 3.62 10.73 -0.50
C ALA A 323 4.64 9.65 -0.12
N GLY A 324 4.23 8.63 0.64
CA GLY A 324 5.14 7.64 1.21
C GLY A 324 5.85 8.19 2.43
N VAL A 325 6.92 8.96 2.22
CA VAL A 325 7.75 9.51 3.30
C VAL A 325 7.75 11.04 3.24
N ILE A 326 7.60 11.68 4.40
CA ILE A 326 7.70 13.13 4.54
C ILE A 326 8.77 13.48 5.58
N ILE A 327 9.71 14.33 5.18
CA ILE A 327 10.68 14.97 6.08
C ILE A 327 10.23 16.40 6.33
N SER A 328 10.13 16.79 7.60
CA SER A 328 9.74 18.13 8.02
C SER A 328 10.74 18.72 9.02
N ARG A 329 10.82 20.05 9.06
CA ARG A 329 11.66 20.83 9.97
C ARG A 329 13.13 20.35 10.03
N ALA A 330 13.71 20.06 8.87
CA ALA A 330 15.13 19.75 8.78
C ALA A 330 15.96 20.97 9.15
N ARG A 331 16.74 20.80 10.21
CA ARG A 331 17.56 21.83 10.85
C ARG A 331 18.95 21.27 11.11
N VAL A 332 19.94 22.14 11.03
CA VAL A 332 21.34 21.81 11.29
C VAL A 332 21.88 22.71 12.40
N ARG A 333 22.63 22.12 13.32
CA ARG A 333 23.44 22.85 14.30
C ARG A 333 24.72 23.32 13.62
N ASP A 334 24.87 24.62 13.57
CA ASP A 334 26.08 25.27 13.09
C ASP A 334 27.23 24.98 14.08
N PRO A 335 28.34 24.36 13.64
CA PRO A 335 29.41 23.95 14.55
C PRO A 335 30.19 25.13 15.14
N ASP A 336 30.22 26.28 14.45
CA ASP A 336 31.00 27.45 14.88
C ASP A 336 30.23 28.28 15.91
N SER A 337 28.95 28.56 15.61
CA SER A 337 28.09 29.38 16.46
C SER A 337 27.29 28.58 17.50
N GLY A 338 27.13 27.28 17.29
CA GLY A 338 26.24 26.42 18.07
C GLY A 338 24.74 26.63 17.81
N GLU A 339 24.37 27.58 16.93
CA GLU A 339 22.98 27.93 16.62
C GLU A 339 22.29 26.86 15.76
N ILE A 340 20.98 26.69 15.96
CA ILE A 340 20.16 25.82 15.11
C ILE A 340 19.61 26.60 13.93
N ARG A 341 19.98 26.19 12.71
CA ARG A 341 19.62 26.85 11.45
C ARG A 341 18.60 26.01 10.68
N ASN A 342 17.54 26.64 10.20
CA ASN A 342 16.53 25.98 9.37
C ASN A 342 17.05 25.78 7.95
N VAL A 343 16.88 24.58 7.39
CA VAL A 343 17.29 24.23 6.03
C VAL A 343 16.05 23.94 5.16
N MET A 344 15.17 23.06 5.62
CA MET A 344 13.97 22.68 4.89
C MET A 344 12.78 22.52 5.84
N TYR A 345 11.66 23.19 5.54
CA TYR A 345 10.46 23.05 6.36
C TYR A 345 9.71 21.75 6.09
N LYS A 346 9.57 21.34 4.83
CA LYS A 346 8.88 20.12 4.42
C LYS A 346 9.39 19.68 3.05
N GLY A 347 9.72 18.41 2.88
CA GLY A 347 10.14 17.80 1.63
C GLY A 347 9.61 16.37 1.50
N PHE A 348 9.12 16.05 0.31
CA PHE A 348 8.57 14.74 -0.06
C PHE A 348 8.46 14.63 -1.59
N THR A 349 8.34 13.41 -2.10
CA THR A 349 8.03 13.19 -3.53
C THR A 349 6.55 13.46 -3.76
N SER A 350 6.24 14.60 -4.39
CA SER A 350 4.85 15.04 -4.53
C SER A 350 4.04 14.24 -5.55
N GLU A 351 4.70 13.75 -6.60
CA GLU A 351 4.07 12.99 -7.67
C GLU A 351 5.12 12.22 -8.47
N LEU A 352 4.69 11.20 -9.20
CA LEU A 352 5.49 10.50 -10.21
C LEU A 352 4.65 10.28 -11.45
N PHE A 353 5.20 10.58 -12.62
CA PHE A 353 4.53 10.44 -13.90
C PHE A 353 5.28 9.43 -14.77
N VAL A 354 4.62 8.34 -15.15
CA VAL A 354 5.22 7.23 -15.92
C VAL A 354 4.51 7.05 -17.27
N PRO A 355 4.81 7.90 -18.27
CA PRO A 355 4.20 7.81 -19.59
C PRO A 355 4.85 6.73 -20.45
N TYR A 356 4.04 5.75 -20.86
CA TYR A 356 4.45 4.81 -21.90
C TYR A 356 4.35 5.45 -23.28
N MET A 357 5.23 5.02 -24.19
CA MET A 357 5.39 5.62 -25.52
C MET A 357 4.83 4.76 -26.65
N ASP A 358 3.99 3.77 -26.32
CA ASP A 358 3.29 2.94 -27.30
C ASP A 358 1.90 3.54 -27.59
N PRO A 359 1.65 4.03 -28.81
CA PRO A 359 0.39 4.68 -29.18
C PRO A 359 -0.74 3.70 -29.47
N THR A 360 -0.52 2.39 -29.39
CA THR A 360 -1.55 1.38 -29.68
C THR A 360 -2.68 1.38 -28.64
N ASP A 361 -3.83 0.84 -29.02
CA ASP A 361 -5.07 0.82 -28.22
C ASP A 361 -4.89 0.25 -26.80
N ALA A 362 -3.98 -0.72 -26.65
CA ALA A 362 -3.70 -1.38 -25.37
C ALA A 362 -2.69 -0.61 -24.49
N TRP A 363 -2.07 0.47 -24.98
CA TRP A 363 -0.98 1.14 -24.27
C TRP A 363 -1.09 2.66 -24.19
N TYR A 364 -1.80 3.31 -25.13
CA TYR A 364 -1.84 4.78 -25.25
C TYR A 364 -2.25 5.52 -23.96
N PHE A 365 -3.01 4.86 -23.08
CA PHE A 365 -3.55 5.42 -21.85
C PHE A 365 -2.67 5.22 -20.63
N LYS A 366 -1.59 4.43 -20.75
CA LYS A 366 -0.70 4.10 -19.62
C LYS A 366 0.24 5.26 -19.34
N THR A 367 -0.25 6.18 -18.53
CA THR A 367 0.50 7.37 -18.10
C THR A 367 0.32 7.56 -16.60
N TYR A 368 0.77 6.57 -15.83
CA TYR A 368 0.50 6.49 -14.39
C TYR A 368 0.91 7.77 -13.66
N MET A 369 0.06 8.19 -12.74
CA MET A 369 0.38 9.18 -11.71
C MET A 369 0.42 8.47 -10.35
N ASP A 370 1.52 7.78 -10.05
CA ASP A 370 1.58 6.77 -8.99
C ASP A 370 1.12 7.30 -7.62
N ALA A 371 1.57 8.50 -7.22
CA ALA A 371 1.20 9.06 -5.92
C ALA A 371 -0.27 9.51 -5.92
N GLY A 372 -0.73 10.18 -6.98
CA GLY A 372 -2.10 10.69 -7.09
C GLY A 372 -3.18 9.61 -7.30
N GLU A 373 -2.87 8.55 -8.03
CA GLU A 373 -3.82 7.52 -8.44
C GLU A 373 -3.80 6.29 -7.53
N TYR A 374 -2.62 5.92 -7.02
CA TYR A 374 -2.41 4.68 -6.23
C TYR A 374 -1.90 4.92 -4.80
N GLY A 375 -1.18 6.03 -4.58
CA GLY A 375 -0.61 6.45 -3.29
C GLY A 375 0.68 5.70 -2.92
N PHE A 376 1.82 6.39 -2.88
CA PHE A 376 3.10 5.74 -2.57
C PHE A 376 3.13 5.05 -1.21
N GLY A 377 2.53 5.66 -0.19
CA GLY A 377 2.46 5.03 1.12
C GLY A 377 1.50 3.84 1.16
N LEU A 378 0.40 3.93 0.43
CA LEU A 378 -0.56 2.82 0.30
C LEU A 378 0.03 1.63 -0.47
N GLN A 379 0.94 1.88 -1.43
CA GLN A 379 1.65 0.84 -2.20
C GLN A 379 2.98 0.40 -1.56
N ALA A 380 3.39 1.01 -0.44
CA ALA A 380 4.64 0.65 0.22
C ALA A 380 4.53 -0.76 0.84
N MET A 381 5.52 -1.60 0.56
CA MET A 381 5.61 -2.94 1.11
C MET A 381 6.46 -2.93 2.39
N SER A 382 6.26 -3.92 3.26
CA SER A 382 7.12 -4.11 4.43
C SER A 382 8.54 -4.43 3.97
N LEU A 383 9.51 -3.63 4.41
CA LEU A 383 10.93 -3.84 4.16
C LEU A 383 11.39 -5.15 4.82
N ASP A 384 12.17 -5.95 4.09
CA ASP A 384 12.75 -7.21 4.53
C ASP A 384 14.11 -6.98 5.20
N PRO A 385 14.24 -7.21 6.53
CA PRO A 385 15.47 -6.94 7.24
C PRO A 385 16.67 -7.70 6.69
N LEU A 386 17.82 -7.02 6.62
CA LEU A 386 19.09 -7.52 6.06
C LEU A 386 19.11 -7.68 4.53
N ASN A 387 17.95 -7.63 3.85
CA ASN A 387 17.86 -7.60 2.40
C ASN A 387 17.69 -6.16 1.91
N ASP A 388 16.66 -5.45 2.41
CA ASP A 388 16.38 -4.07 2.01
C ASP A 388 17.13 -3.05 2.87
N CYS A 389 17.29 -3.34 4.16
CA CYS A 389 17.94 -2.45 5.12
C CYS A 389 18.97 -3.18 5.99
N PRO A 390 20.10 -2.55 6.35
CA PRO A 390 21.18 -3.19 7.09
C PRO A 390 20.80 -3.48 8.55
N ARG A 391 21.64 -4.25 9.24
CA ARG A 391 21.42 -4.67 10.63
C ARG A 391 21.25 -3.51 11.62
N ASN A 392 21.90 -2.38 11.36
CA ASN A 392 21.84 -1.18 12.19
C ASN A 392 20.63 -0.28 11.88
N ALA A 393 19.68 -0.74 11.05
CA ALA A 393 18.50 0.03 10.72
C ALA A 393 17.47 0.08 11.86
N HIS A 394 16.87 1.24 12.02
CA HIS A 394 15.65 1.45 12.79
C HIS A 394 14.46 1.45 11.83
N TYR A 395 13.40 0.70 12.14
CA TYR A 395 12.22 0.60 11.29
C TYR A 395 11.07 1.41 11.89
N MET A 396 10.28 2.05 11.02
CA MET A 396 9.08 2.77 11.38
C MET A 396 7.89 2.21 10.60
N ASP A 397 6.77 2.07 11.30
CA ASP A 397 5.52 1.58 10.75
C ASP A 397 4.66 2.75 10.23
N GLY A 398 3.88 2.51 9.18
CA GLY A 398 2.82 3.42 8.73
C GLY A 398 1.47 3.06 9.33
N VAL A 399 0.66 4.06 9.70
CA VAL A 399 -0.75 3.83 10.10
C VAL A 399 -1.65 4.56 9.11
N PHE A 400 -2.53 3.82 8.44
CA PHE A 400 -3.42 4.32 7.39
C PHE A 400 -4.86 3.87 7.62
N ALA A 401 -5.79 4.46 6.87
CA ALA A 401 -7.19 4.07 6.88
C ALA A 401 -7.54 3.21 5.67
N ALA A 402 -8.25 2.10 5.90
CA ALA A 402 -8.95 1.35 4.86
C ALA A 402 -10.14 2.16 4.33
N GLY A 403 -10.77 1.70 3.23
CA GLY A 403 -11.89 2.41 2.61
C GLY A 403 -13.09 2.64 3.56
N ASP A 404 -13.30 1.81 4.57
CA ASP A 404 -14.37 1.98 5.56
C ASP A 404 -13.98 2.87 6.77
N GLY A 405 -12.73 3.35 6.79
CA GLY A 405 -12.10 4.11 7.86
C GLY A 405 -11.47 3.28 8.97
N THR A 406 -11.40 1.96 8.85
CA THR A 406 -10.68 1.10 9.81
C THR A 406 -9.19 1.38 9.71
N PRO A 407 -8.49 1.69 10.83
CA PRO A 407 -7.05 1.84 10.80
C PRO A 407 -6.36 0.48 10.58
N TYR A 408 -5.30 0.48 9.78
CA TYR A 408 -4.40 -0.64 9.63
C TYR A 408 -2.94 -0.18 9.68
N VAL A 409 -2.05 -1.10 10.01
CA VAL A 409 -0.62 -0.86 10.17
C VAL A 409 0.12 -1.45 8.98
N GLN A 410 0.92 -0.63 8.30
CA GLN A 410 1.92 -1.04 7.32
C GLN A 410 3.26 -1.19 8.03
N SER A 411 3.59 -2.42 8.42
CA SER A 411 4.81 -2.69 9.18
C SER A 411 6.08 -2.43 8.38
N ASN A 412 7.14 -1.99 9.05
CA ASN A 412 8.47 -1.74 8.49
C ASN A 412 8.43 -0.96 7.18
N MET A 413 7.62 0.11 7.13
CA MET A 413 7.42 0.90 5.92
C MET A 413 8.64 1.75 5.60
N ILE A 414 9.31 2.29 6.63
CA ILE A 414 10.47 3.17 6.50
C ILE A 414 11.61 2.56 7.30
N CYS A 415 12.84 2.63 6.79
CA CYS A 415 14.01 2.34 7.61
C CYS A 415 15.01 3.51 7.64
N VAL A 416 15.57 3.76 8.82
CA VAL A 416 16.59 4.79 9.08
C VAL A 416 17.87 4.07 9.46
N PHE A 417 18.97 4.34 8.76
CA PHE A 417 20.26 3.71 9.06
C PHE A 417 21.44 4.60 8.70
N GLU A 418 22.57 4.38 9.36
CA GLU A 418 23.83 4.98 8.94
C GLU A 418 24.52 4.08 7.94
N ARG A 419 25.01 4.70 6.87
CA ARG A 419 25.89 4.08 5.90
C ARG A 419 27.26 4.75 5.98
N TYR A 420 28.29 3.94 6.22
CA TYR A 420 29.66 4.33 5.93
C TYR A 420 29.78 4.57 4.43
N ALA A 421 30.13 5.79 4.02
CA ALA A 421 30.16 6.13 2.60
C ALA A 421 31.22 5.30 1.85
N GLY A 422 32.34 4.99 2.54
CA GLY A 422 33.56 4.53 1.89
C GLY A 422 34.35 5.67 1.25
N ASP A 423 33.73 6.86 1.15
CA ASP A 423 34.27 8.05 0.53
C ASP A 423 34.88 9.01 1.57
N ILE A 424 35.78 9.85 1.07
CA ILE A 424 36.52 10.82 1.86
C ILE A 424 35.76 12.14 1.81
N GLY A 425 35.27 12.63 2.95
CA GLY A 425 34.52 13.89 3.02
C GLY A 425 35.36 15.09 2.58
N TRP A 426 36.65 15.08 2.89
CA TRP A 426 37.65 15.96 2.29
C TRP A 426 39.06 15.39 2.52
N ARG A 427 40.01 15.70 1.62
CA ARG A 427 41.44 15.45 1.81
C ARG A 427 42.29 16.53 1.18
N HIS A 428 43.43 16.80 1.80
CA HIS A 428 44.47 17.64 1.22
C HIS A 428 45.86 17.07 1.59
N SER A 429 46.85 17.35 0.75
CA SER A 429 48.24 16.94 0.98
C SER A 429 49.14 18.07 0.49
N GLU A 430 49.92 18.65 1.39
CA GLU A 430 50.80 19.78 1.10
C GLU A 430 52.25 19.28 1.01
N SER A 431 52.95 19.60 -0.08
CA SER A 431 54.24 19.00 -0.45
C SER A 431 55.51 19.83 -0.19
N PRO A 432 55.52 21.18 -0.20
CA PRO A 432 56.75 21.96 -0.02
C PRO A 432 57.17 22.13 1.45
N ILE A 433 56.37 21.66 2.41
CA ILE A 433 56.72 21.71 3.83
C ILE A 433 57.63 20.52 4.16
N THR A 434 58.94 20.73 4.08
CA THR A 434 59.94 19.72 4.48
C THR A 434 60.03 19.64 6.01
N GLY A 435 59.88 18.45 6.58
CA GLY A 435 60.06 18.18 8.01
C GLY A 435 58.80 18.15 8.87
N MET A 436 57.60 18.33 8.29
CA MET A 436 56.32 18.11 8.97
C MET A 436 55.40 17.24 8.12
N GLU A 437 54.83 16.18 8.71
CA GLU A 437 53.81 15.36 8.03
C GLU A 437 52.47 16.09 8.03
N VAL A 438 52.18 16.86 6.96
CA VAL A 438 50.92 17.62 6.80
C VAL A 438 49.96 16.84 5.91
N ARG A 439 49.27 15.84 6.49
CA ARG A 439 48.17 15.11 5.85
C ARG A 439 46.92 15.22 6.72
N SER A 440 45.80 15.59 6.10
CA SER A 440 44.49 15.56 6.79
C SER A 440 43.40 15.00 5.88
N SER A 441 42.52 14.22 6.50
CA SER A 441 41.38 13.55 5.87
C SER A 441 40.30 13.22 6.89
N GLU A 442 39.04 13.35 6.48
CA GLU A 442 37.87 12.97 7.27
C GLU A 442 37.01 11.98 6.48
N SER A 443 36.49 10.95 7.16
CA SER A 443 35.61 9.96 6.55
C SER A 443 34.18 10.48 6.46
N GLU A 444 33.50 10.25 5.33
CA GLU A 444 32.10 10.65 5.17
C GLU A 444 31.14 9.55 5.65
N ASN A 445 30.13 9.95 6.42
CA ASN A 445 29.04 9.07 6.86
C ASN A 445 27.71 9.71 6.46
N PHE A 446 26.77 8.90 6.00
CA PHE A 446 25.44 9.37 5.62
C PHE A 446 24.37 8.69 6.47
N LEU A 447 23.39 9.46 6.92
CA LEU A 447 22.10 8.92 7.33
C LEU A 447 21.27 8.66 6.08
N LYS A 448 20.78 7.43 5.92
CA LYS A 448 19.90 7.03 4.84
C LYS A 448 18.50 6.75 5.35
N LEU A 449 17.54 7.11 4.50
CA LEU A 449 16.13 6.79 4.63
C LEU A 449 15.77 5.96 3.39
N LEU A 450 15.20 4.78 3.61
CA LEU A 450 14.59 3.98 2.56
C LEU A 450 13.08 3.93 2.79
#